data_AF-D5EK42-F1
#
_entry.id   AF-D5EK42-F1
#
_cell.length_a   1.000
_cell.length_b   1.000
_cell.length_c   1.000
_cell.angle_alpha   90.00
_cell.angle_beta   90.00
_cell.angle_gamma   90.00
#
_symmetry.space_group_name_H-M   'P 1'
#
loop_
_entity.id
_entity.type
_entity.pdbx_description
1 polymer ?
#
loop_
_entity_poly.entity_id
_entity_poly.type
_entity_poly.pdbx_seq_one_letter_code
_entity_poly.pdbx_strand_id
1 'polypeptide(L)' 'MSTEEQSAIDKLLDPESTSAQLKSTLKWFAEYLEENHILNLPTSRSVRYALADFVDESNAPAALKTRAKNLIKKYKLG' A
#
# COMPACT_ATOMS: atom_id res chain seq x y z
N MET A 1 12.09 7.30 -5.49
CA MET A 1 10.74 6.72 -5.71
C MET A 1 10.64 6.35 -7.18
N SER A 2 10.25 5.12 -7.51
CA SER A 2 10.05 4.73 -8.92
C SER A 2 8.71 5.28 -9.44
N THR A 3 8.57 5.39 -10.76
CA THR A 3 7.31 5.82 -11.41
C THR A 3 6.14 4.89 -11.07
N GLU A 4 6.40 3.60 -10.92
CA GLU A 4 5.40 2.59 -10.56
C GLU A 4 4.95 2.73 -9.10
N GLU A 5 5.88 3.02 -8.18
CA GLU A 5 5.57 3.28 -6.77
C GLU A 5 4.66 4.50 -6.62
N GLN A 6 4.98 5.62 -7.27
CA GLN A 6 4.13 6.81 -7.25
C GLN A 6 2.74 6.50 -7.83
N SER A 7 2.66 5.81 -8.97
CA SER A 7 1.37 5.47 -9.58
C SER A 7 0.51 4.57 -8.67
N ALA A 8 1.13 3.64 -7.94
CA ALA A 8 0.42 2.80 -6.98
C ALA A 8 -0.07 3.59 -5.77
N ILE A 9 0.73 4.55 -5.28
CA ILE A 9 0.32 5.47 -4.20
C ILE A 9 -0.86 6.33 -4.65
N ASP A 10 -0.78 6.94 -5.83
CA ASP A 10 -1.85 7.79 -6.36
C ASP A 10 -3.16 7.02 -6.49
N LYS A 11 -3.11 5.79 -7.03
CA LYS A 11 -4.28 4.89 -7.12
C LYS A 11 -4.81 4.41 -5.77
N LEU A 12 -3.98 4.37 -4.73
CA LEU A 12 -4.41 3.96 -3.40
C LEU A 12 -5.18 5.10 -2.71
N LEU A 13 -4.74 6.33 -2.93
CA LEU A 13 -5.26 7.53 -2.26
C LEU A 13 -6.33 8.26 -3.09
N ASP A 14 -6.53 7.88 -4.35
CA ASP A 14 -7.57 8.43 -5.21
C ASP A 14 -8.97 8.07 -4.67
N PRO A 15 -9.82 9.06 -4.31
CA PRO A 15 -11.16 8.83 -3.80
C PRO A 15 -12.10 8.15 -4.83
N GLU A 16 -11.80 8.27 -6.12
CA GLU A 16 -12.58 7.65 -7.20
C GLU A 16 -12.17 6.21 -7.49
N SER A 17 -11.13 5.70 -6.79
CA SER A 17 -10.67 4.34 -6.99
C SER A 17 -11.69 3.31 -6.51
N THR A 18 -12.10 2.44 -7.43
CA THR A 18 -13.02 1.34 -7.16
C THR A 18 -12.40 0.31 -6.23
N SER A 19 -13.25 -0.48 -5.56
CA SER A 19 -12.79 -1.59 -4.71
C SER A 19 -11.92 -2.61 -5.47
N ALA A 20 -12.17 -2.82 -6.77
CA ALA A 20 -11.35 -3.71 -7.60
C ALA A 20 -9.95 -3.13 -7.86
N GLN A 21 -9.86 -1.82 -8.16
CA GLN A 21 -8.60 -1.11 -8.32
C GLN A 21 -7.80 -1.13 -7.02
N LEU A 22 -8.42 -0.75 -5.89
CA LEU A 22 -7.80 -0.78 -4.57
C LEU A 22 -7.27 -2.18 -4.21
N LYS A 23 -8.04 -3.25 -4.51
CA LYS A 23 -7.59 -4.63 -4.28
C LYS A 23 -6.38 -5.00 -5.14
N SER A 24 -6.35 -4.57 -6.40
CA SER A 24 -5.21 -4.77 -7.29
C SER A 24 -3.98 -4.00 -6.80
N THR A 25 -4.15 -2.74 -6.41
CA THR A 25 -3.09 -1.89 -5.84
C THR A 25 -2.51 -2.47 -4.56
N LEU A 26 -3.35 -2.96 -3.63
CA LEU A 26 -2.91 -3.63 -2.41
C LEU A 26 -2.28 -5.02 -2.66
N LYS A 27 -2.56 -5.65 -3.81
CA LYS A 27 -1.84 -6.86 -4.23
C LYS A 27 -0.44 -6.48 -4.72
N TRP A 28 -0.34 -5.47 -5.57
CA TRP A 28 0.94 -4.95 -6.05
C TRP A 28 1.85 -4.51 -4.90
N PHE A 29 1.33 -3.77 -3.91
CA PHE A 29 2.11 -3.40 -2.72
C PHE A 29 2.61 -4.62 -1.94
N ALA A 30 1.85 -5.71 -1.88
CA ALA A 30 2.30 -6.93 -1.21
C ALA A 30 3.49 -7.57 -1.95
N GLU A 31 3.43 -7.63 -3.27
CA GLU A 31 4.50 -8.17 -4.12
C GLU A 31 5.76 -7.28 -4.02
N TYR A 32 5.58 -5.96 -4.16
CA TYR A 32 6.65 -4.97 -4.04
C TYR A 32 7.36 -5.01 -2.67
N LEU A 33 6.60 -5.06 -1.58
CA LEU A 33 7.18 -5.12 -0.23
C LEU A 33 7.85 -6.47 0.05
N GLU A 34 7.31 -7.57 -0.50
CA GLU A 34 7.93 -8.89 -0.40
C GLU A 34 9.28 -8.93 -1.12
N GLU A 35 9.34 -8.42 -2.35
CA GLU A 35 10.57 -8.33 -3.13
C GLU A 35 11.62 -7.51 -2.39
N ASN A 36 11.26 -6.31 -1.91
CA ASN A 36 12.17 -5.48 -1.12
C ASN A 36 12.65 -6.20 0.14
N HIS A 37 11.78 -6.96 0.81
CA HIS A 37 12.16 -7.72 2.00
C HIS A 37 13.16 -8.84 1.68
N ILE A 38 12.92 -9.60 0.60
CA ILE A 38 13.81 -10.68 0.14
C ILE A 38 15.18 -10.11 -0.27
N LEU A 39 15.19 -8.97 -0.95
CA LEU A 39 16.40 -8.31 -1.45
C LEU A 39 17.09 -7.43 -0.39
N ASN A 40 16.57 -7.36 0.83
CA ASN A 40 17.05 -6.49 1.91
C ASN A 40 17.17 -5.01 1.47
N LEU A 41 16.23 -4.55 0.65
CA LEU A 41 16.15 -3.18 0.17
C LEU A 41 15.44 -2.29 1.20
N PRO A 42 15.80 -1.00 1.27
CA PRO A 42 15.15 -0.08 2.18
C PRO A 42 13.70 0.15 1.77
N THR A 43 12.77 0.05 2.73
CA THR A 43 11.37 0.31 2.44
C THR A 43 11.09 1.80 2.23
N SER A 44 10.31 2.12 1.20
CA SER A 44 9.90 3.50 0.91
C SER A 44 9.03 4.08 2.03
N ARG A 45 9.45 5.25 2.53
CA ARG A 45 8.66 6.04 3.50
C ARG A 45 7.33 6.49 2.90
N SER A 46 7.29 6.79 1.60
CA SER A 46 6.07 7.21 0.91
C SER A 46 5.04 6.10 0.87
N VAL A 47 5.46 4.85 0.61
CA VAL A 47 4.57 3.68 0.64
C VAL A 47 4.01 3.46 2.03
N ARG A 48 4.83 3.61 3.06
CA ARG A 48 4.38 3.53 4.45
C ARG A 48 3.28 4.57 4.73
N TYR A 49 3.53 5.84 4.42
CA TYR A 49 2.57 6.90 4.70
C TYR A 49 1.28 6.69 3.90
N ALA A 50 1.37 6.37 2.62
CA ALA A 50 0.19 6.08 1.80
C ALA A 50 -0.65 4.92 2.36
N LEU A 51 -0.02 3.84 2.83
CA LEU A 51 -0.75 2.73 3.47
C LEU A 51 -1.39 3.14 4.80
N ALA A 52 -0.75 4.01 5.58
CA ALA A 52 -1.30 4.53 6.83
C ALA A 52 -2.48 5.48 6.56
N ASP A 53 -2.31 6.45 5.65
CA ASP A 53 -3.34 7.40 5.25
C ASP A 53 -4.55 6.65 4.66
N PHE A 54 -4.33 5.64 3.82
CA PHE A 54 -5.41 4.79 3.31
C PHE A 54 -6.18 4.07 4.42
N VAL A 55 -5.49 3.65 5.48
CA VAL A 55 -6.12 2.97 6.61
C VAL A 55 -7.00 3.93 7.41
N ASP A 56 -6.48 5.12 7.71
CA ASP A 56 -7.12 6.06 8.61
C ASP A 56 -8.17 6.92 7.91
N GLU A 57 -7.89 7.38 6.67
CA GLU A 57 -8.66 8.42 6.00
C GLU A 57 -9.58 7.92 4.88
N SER A 58 -9.31 6.74 4.28
CA SER A 58 -10.14 6.29 3.15
C SER A 58 -11.55 5.88 3.58
N ASN A 59 -12.54 6.00 2.68
CA ASN A 59 -13.87 5.39 2.84
C ASN A 59 -13.91 3.94 2.32
N ALA A 60 -12.75 3.30 2.14
CA ALA A 60 -12.67 1.97 1.58
C ALA A 60 -13.26 0.89 2.52
N PRO A 61 -13.74 -0.24 1.98
CA PRO A 61 -14.23 -1.35 2.77
C PRO A 61 -13.24 -1.80 3.86
N ALA A 62 -13.77 -2.16 5.04
CA ALA A 62 -12.97 -2.56 6.20
C ALA A 62 -11.99 -3.71 5.91
N ALA A 63 -12.34 -4.62 5.00
CA ALA A 63 -11.48 -5.72 4.56
C ALA A 63 -10.20 -5.21 3.84
N LEU A 64 -10.32 -4.16 3.02
CA LEU A 64 -9.17 -3.56 2.33
C LEU A 64 -8.29 -2.77 3.30
N LYS A 65 -8.89 -2.02 4.22
CA LYS A 65 -8.15 -1.35 5.31
C LYS A 65 -7.38 -2.36 6.17
N THR A 66 -8.00 -3.48 6.52
CA THR A 66 -7.34 -4.56 7.27
C THR A 66 -6.17 -5.15 6.50
N ARG A 67 -6.31 -5.32 5.17
CA ARG A 67 -5.21 -5.77 4.31
C ARG A 67 -4.04 -4.79 4.33
N ALA A 68 -4.29 -3.48 4.21
CA ALA A 68 -3.25 -2.46 4.30
C ALA A 68 -2.54 -2.46 5.68
N LYS A 69 -3.31 -2.54 6.78
CA LYS A 69 -2.75 -2.70 8.14
C LYS A 69 -1.84 -3.92 8.26
N ASN A 70 -2.24 -5.04 7.68
CA ASN A 70 -1.45 -6.27 7.70
C ASN A 70 -0.12 -6.12 6.93
N LEU A 71 -0.10 -5.37 5.82
CA LEU A 71 1.14 -5.07 5.10
C LEU A 71 2.10 -4.23 5.96
N ILE A 72 1.59 -3.14 6.57
CA ILE A 72 2.36 -2.30 7.50
C ILE A 72 3.00 -3.14 8.62
N LYS A 73 2.21 -4.04 9.23
CA LYS A 73 2.67 -4.92 10.31
C LYS A 73 3.67 -5.98 9.83
N LYS A 74 3.40 -6.66 8.71
CA LYS A 74 4.23 -7.75 8.20
C LYS A 74 5.64 -7.27 7.86
N TYR A 75 5.75 -6.14 7.18
CA TYR A 75 7.03 -5.58 6.75
C TYR A 75 7.62 -4.59 7.75
N LYS A 76 7.07 -4.54 8.97
CA LYS A 76 7.53 -3.68 10.07
C LYS A 76 7.81 -2.26 9.59
N LEU A 77 6.82 -1.65 8.93
CA LEU A 77 6.93 -0.27 8.44
C LEU A 77 6.85 0.76 9.59
N GLY A 78 7.40 0.44 10.77
CA GLY A 78 7.40 1.27 11.98
C GLY A 78 8.71 1.99 12.19
#